data_AF-A0A318S522-F1
#
_entry.id   AF-A0A318S522-F1
#
_cell.length_a   1.000
_cell.length_b   1.000
_cell.length_c   1.000
_cell.angle_alpha   90.00
_cell.angle_beta   90.00
_cell.angle_gamma   90.00
#
_symmetry.space_group_name_H-M   'P 1'
#
loop_
_entity.id
_entity.type
_entity.pdbx_description
1 polymer ?
#
loop_
_entity_poly.entity_id
_entity_poly.type
_entity_poly.pdbx_seq_one_letter_code
_entity_poly.pdbx_strand_id
1 'polypeptide(L)'
;MLTVMNEAEELALAEAWLDQLDPDTVEGRGTEHFHRIRQAVRSGDRDRLTREISLAREAGDSWAMVGCALGISGRAAQSQFG
;
A
#
# COMPACT_ATOMS: atom_id res chain seq x y z
N MET A 1 2.67 19.56 34.81
CA MET A 1 2.73 18.11 35.07
C MET A 1 2.08 17.44 33.87
N LEU A 2 2.86 16.96 32.89
CA LEU A 2 2.31 16.20 31.77
C LEU A 2 1.98 14.81 32.31
N THR A 3 0.70 14.44 32.31
CA THR A 3 0.29 13.06 32.60
C THR A 3 0.75 12.21 31.41
N VAL A 4 1.75 11.37 31.62
CA VAL A 4 2.11 10.32 30.67
C VAL A 4 1.02 9.25 30.79
N MET A 5 0.27 9.03 29.72
CA MET A 5 -0.73 7.96 29.67
C MET A 5 0.00 6.62 29.83
N ASN A 6 -0.58 5.71 30.61
CA ASN A 6 -0.04 4.36 30.74
C ASN A 6 -0.30 3.59 29.43
N GLU A 7 0.57 2.63 29.09
CA GLU A 7 0.45 1.73 27.94
C GLU A 7 -0.96 1.11 27.84
N ALA A 8 -1.55 0.70 28.97
CA ALA A 8 -2.90 0.14 28.99
C ALA A 8 -3.99 1.15 28.54
N GLU A 9 -3.81 2.44 28.87
CA GLU A 9 -4.75 3.49 28.46
C GLU A 9 -4.57 3.85 26.98
N GLU A 10 -3.32 3.85 26.49
CA GLU A 10 -3.03 4.05 25.07
C GLU A 10 -3.62 2.93 24.21
N LEU A 11 -3.53 1.68 24.66
CA LEU A 11 -4.12 0.53 23.96
C LEU A 11 -5.64 0.62 23.92
N ALA A 12 -6.29 0.91 25.05
CA ALA A 12 -7.75 1.05 25.10
C ALA A 12 -8.25 2.18 24.19
N LEU A 13 -7.51 3.29 24.11
CA LEU A 13 -7.82 4.38 23.18
C LEU A 13 -7.62 3.97 21.72
N ALA A 14 -6.56 3.21 21.41
CA ALA A 14 -6.31 2.72 20.06
C ALA A 14 -7.42 1.76 19.59
N GLU A 15 -7.85 0.82 20.44
CA GLU A 15 -8.96 -0.10 20.14
C GLU A 15 -10.26 0.67 19.90
N ALA A 16 -10.63 1.58 20.80
CA ALA A 16 -11.83 2.39 20.66
C ALA A 16 -11.80 3.28 19.40
N TRP A 17 -10.63 3.78 19.00
CA TRP A 17 -10.46 4.54 17.76
C TRP A 17 -10.60 3.65 16.51
N LEU A 18 -9.99 2.45 16.51
CA LEU A 18 -10.09 1.49 15.41
C LEU A 18 -11.54 1.04 15.18
N ASP A 19 -12.30 0.81 16.25
CA ASP A 19 -13.72 0.42 16.17
C ASP A 19 -14.62 1.48 15.50
N GLN A 20 -14.15 2.73 15.41
CA GLN A 20 -14.86 3.83 14.74
C GLN A 20 -14.52 3.95 13.26
N LEU A 21 -13.49 3.24 12.77
CA LEU A 21 -13.10 3.27 11.37
C LEU A 21 -13.98 2.32 10.56
N ASP A 22 -14.64 2.89 9.56
CA ASP A 22 -15.29 2.12 8.51
C ASP A 22 -14.33 2.01 7.30
N PRO A 23 -13.87 0.81 6.92
CA PRO A 23 -12.99 0.60 5.79
C PRO A 23 -13.51 1.15 4.46
N ASP A 24 -14.84 1.26 4.30
CA ASP A 24 -15.46 1.70 3.05
C ASP A 24 -15.50 3.23 2.93
N THR A 25 -15.33 3.96 4.05
CA THR A 25 -15.46 5.43 4.09
C THR A 25 -14.23 6.16 4.63
N VAL A 26 -13.32 5.47 5.31
CA VAL A 26 -12.06 6.05 5.78
C VAL A 26 -11.20 6.48 4.60
N GLU A 27 -10.71 7.73 4.62
CA GLU A 27 -9.77 8.23 3.62
C GLU A 27 -8.42 7.51 3.78
N GLY A 28 -8.23 6.46 3.00
CA GLY A 28 -6.96 5.74 2.88
C GLY A 28 -6.28 6.01 1.54
N ARG A 29 -4.95 5.86 1.50
CA ARG A 29 -4.27 5.70 0.20
C ARG A 29 -4.77 4.39 -0.41
N GLY A 30 -5.55 4.48 -1.48
CA GLY A 30 -6.11 3.31 -2.17
C GLY A 30 -5.01 2.31 -2.56
N THR A 31 -5.21 1.04 -2.21
CA THR A 31 -4.27 -0.06 -2.52
C THR A 31 -4.60 -0.75 -3.85
N GLU A 32 -5.51 -0.19 -4.64
CA GLU A 32 -6.03 -0.76 -5.88
C GLU A 32 -4.91 -1.19 -6.84
N HIS A 33 -4.00 -0.28 -7.16
CA HIS A 33 -2.86 -0.55 -8.06
C HIS A 33 -1.92 -1.61 -7.49
N PHE A 34 -1.66 -1.59 -6.17
CA PHE A 34 -0.87 -2.61 -5.50
C PHE A 34 -1.48 -4.01 -5.68
N HIS A 35 -2.78 -4.15 -5.47
CA HIS A 35 -3.48 -5.42 -5.65
C HIS A 35 -3.50 -5.87 -7.11
N ARG A 36 -3.72 -4.96 -8.06
CA ARG A 36 -3.72 -5.29 -9.50
C ARG A 36 -2.35 -5.77 -9.97
N ILE A 37 -1.26 -5.12 -9.56
CA ILE A 37 0.11 -5.57 -9.84
C ILE A 37 0.34 -6.98 -9.27
N ARG A 38 -0.05 -7.21 -8.00
CA ARG A 38 0.06 -8.54 -7.36
C ARG A 38 -0.71 -9.62 -8.10
N GLN A 39 -1.92 -9.31 -8.59
CA GLN A 39 -2.70 -10.24 -9.39
C GLN A 39 -2.05 -10.51 -10.75
N ALA A 40 -1.52 -9.49 -11.41
CA ALA A 40 -0.81 -9.63 -12.69
C ALA A 40 0.44 -10.52 -12.52
N VAL A 41 1.24 -10.30 -11.46
CA VAL A 41 2.38 -11.17 -11.10
C VAL A 41 1.92 -12.63 -10.95
N ARG A 42 0.83 -12.88 -10.21
CA ARG A 42 0.31 -14.25 -10.02
C ARG A 42 -0.17 -14.90 -11.31
N SER A 43 -0.73 -14.12 -12.23
CA SER A 43 -1.19 -14.63 -13.52
C SER A 43 -0.05 -14.96 -14.48
N GLY A 44 1.15 -14.41 -14.28
CA GLY A 44 2.27 -14.54 -15.20
C GLY A 44 2.11 -13.77 -16.52
N ASP A 45 1.00 -13.04 -16.70
CA ASP A 45 0.75 -12.19 -17.86
C ASP A 45 1.63 -10.93 -17.79
N ARG A 46 2.70 -10.92 -18.58
CA ARG A 46 3.70 -9.85 -18.59
C ARG A 46 3.16 -8.54 -19.19
N ASP A 47 2.24 -8.63 -20.15
CA ASP A 47 1.66 -7.45 -20.79
C ASP A 47 0.69 -6.77 -19.83
N ARG A 48 -0.13 -7.57 -19.13
CA ARG A 48 -0.95 -7.07 -18.03
C ARG A 48 -0.09 -6.48 -16.93
N LEU A 49 1.00 -7.14 -16.52
CA LEU A 49 1.88 -6.61 -15.48
C LEU A 49 2.45 -5.24 -15.86
N THR A 50 2.96 -5.10 -17.08
CA THR A 50 3.50 -3.83 -17.57
C THR A 50 2.44 -2.74 -17.58
N ARG A 51 1.23 -3.06 -18.06
CA ARG A 51 0.08 -2.14 -18.06
C ARG A 51 -0.28 -1.64 -16.67
N GLU A 52 -0.41 -2.55 -15.70
CA GLU A 52 -0.78 -2.17 -14.32
C GLU A 52 0.31 -1.34 -13.65
N ILE A 53 1.59 -1.60 -13.94
CA ILE A 53 2.71 -0.78 -13.48
C ILE A 53 2.62 0.63 -14.08
N SER A 54 2.36 0.77 -15.39
CA SER A 54 2.18 2.08 -16.03
C SER A 54 1.03 2.87 -15.40
N LEU A 55 -0.13 2.23 -15.20
CA LEU A 55 -1.29 2.87 -14.55
C LEU A 55 -0.97 3.33 -13.12
N ALA A 56 -0.26 2.51 -12.34
CA ALA A 56 0.17 2.89 -11.00
C ALA A 56 1.10 4.12 -11.03
N ARG A 57 2.05 4.14 -11.97
CA ARG A 57 3.00 5.26 -12.13
C ARG A 57 2.31 6.54 -12.58
N GLU A 58 1.33 6.46 -13.48
CA GLU A 58 0.50 7.58 -13.91
C GLU A 58 -0.37 8.13 -12.78
N ALA A 59 -0.87 7.25 -11.89
CA ALA A 59 -1.58 7.62 -10.66
C ALA A 59 -0.67 8.21 -9.57
N GLY A 60 0.65 8.23 -9.79
CA GLY A 60 1.63 8.83 -8.88
C GLY A 60 2.24 7.88 -7.86
N ASP A 61 1.95 6.57 -7.91
CA ASP A 61 2.56 5.59 -6.99
C ASP A 61 4.06 5.51 -7.21
N SER A 62 4.85 5.67 -6.14
CA SER A 62 6.31 5.67 -6.22
C SER A 62 6.87 4.31 -6.66
N TRP A 63 8.10 4.30 -7.19
CA TRP A 63 8.81 3.05 -7.47
C TRP A 63 8.99 2.16 -6.23
N ALA A 64 9.02 2.73 -5.02
CA ALA A 64 9.03 1.95 -3.79
C ALA A 64 7.72 1.16 -3.62
N MET A 65 6.56 1.78 -3.87
CA MET A 65 5.26 1.09 -3.82
C MET A 65 5.16 -0.02 -4.88
N VAL A 66 5.60 0.25 -6.11
CA VAL A 66 5.67 -0.74 -7.19
C VAL A 66 6.60 -1.89 -6.81
N GLY A 67 7.79 -1.60 -6.29
CA GLY A 67 8.75 -2.61 -5.81
C GLY A 67 8.14 -3.50 -4.74
N CYS A 68 7.48 -2.93 -3.74
CA CYS A 68 6.75 -3.68 -2.72
C CYS A 68 5.70 -4.63 -3.32
N ALA A 69 4.92 -4.17 -4.31
CA ALA A 69 3.92 -5.01 -4.99
C ALA A 69 4.55 -6.17 -5.77
N LEU A 70 5.73 -5.93 -6.36
CA LEU A 70 6.51 -6.93 -7.11
C LEU A 70 7.31 -7.88 -6.20
N GLY A 71 7.53 -7.52 -4.93
CA GLY A 71 8.41 -8.27 -4.02
C GLY A 71 9.90 -8.03 -4.26
N ILE A 72 10.27 -6.86 -4.81
CA ILE A 72 11.66 -6.45 -5.09
C ILE A 72 11.92 -5.04 -4.56
N SER A 73 13.17 -4.57 -4.61
CA SER A 73 13.47 -3.19 -4.24
C SER A 73 12.88 -2.20 -5.27
N GLY A 74 12.53 -0.98 -4.82
CA GLY A 74 12.05 0.05 -5.73
C GLY A 74 13.06 0.45 -6.81
N ARG A 75 14.37 0.41 -6.48
CA ARG A 75 15.44 0.63 -7.47
C ARG A 75 15.48 -0.48 -8.52
N ALA A 76 15.29 -1.74 -8.11
CA ALA A 76 15.22 -2.86 -9.06
C ALA A 76 13.98 -2.75 -9.96
N ALA A 77 12.84 -2.34 -9.41
CA ALA A 77 11.63 -2.09 -10.18
C ALA A 77 11.83 -0.98 -11.22
N GLN A 78 12.41 0.16 -10.82
CA GLN A 78 12.74 1.25 -11.75
C GLN A 78 13.71 0.79 -12.84
N SER A 79 14.73 0.01 -12.51
CA SER A 79 15.69 -0.49 -13.51
C SER A 79 15.05 -1.43 -14.53
N GLN A 80 13.97 -2.12 -14.18
CA GLN A 80 13.33 -3.14 -15.01
C GLN A 80 12.16 -2.58 -15.83
N PHE A 81 11.44 -1.59 -15.29
CA PHE A 81 10.18 -1.09 -15.83
C PHE A 81 10.12 0.43 -16.03
N GLY A 82 11.16 1.17 -15.62
CA GLY A 82 11.22 2.64 -15.70
C GLY A 82 11.94 3.19 -16.91
#